data_AF-F9WMR2-F1
#
_entry.id   AF-F9WMR2-F1
#
_cell.length_a   1.000
_cell.length_b   1.000
_cell.length_c   1.000
_cell.angle_alpha   90.00
_cell.angle_beta   90.00
_cell.angle_gamma   90.00
#
_symmetry.space_group_name_H-M   'P 1'
#
loop_
_entity.id
_entity.type
_entity.pdbx_description
1 polymer ?
#
loop_
_entity_poly.entity_id
_entity_poly.type
_entity_poly.pdbx_seq_one_letter_code
_entity_poly.pdbx_strand_id
1 'polypeptide(L)'
;MRLTSPCHIAPLLLTVLCCGLLPRSSLCWYSWRNEVKKREMVLLCNASELFVEWNVTFSALQKRAVKVNVTAQHILQNIKFYKNQETVKANADSAIEKVSTVIRNTTRALVASRGFMDGIERDFFNAFEAIKDYPNWYVYGHSNKNDVDGRRKNEVLALFKNITKMYAECKNKFVANEHVSVESLERKVMAEVDNVSTNLTAWEEKQRTGWNAT
;
A
#
# COMPACT_ATOMS: atom_id res chain seq x y z
N MET A 1 -27.34 1.69 6.05
CA MET A 1 -26.78 0.94 7.20
C MET A 1 -26.85 1.83 8.43
N ARG A 2 -27.55 1.38 9.49
CA ARG A 2 -27.71 2.14 10.74
C ARG A 2 -26.45 2.02 11.58
N LEU A 3 -25.81 3.14 11.90
CA LEU A 3 -24.83 3.25 12.97
C LEU A 3 -25.57 3.08 14.30
N THR A 4 -25.61 1.85 14.81
CA THR A 4 -26.06 1.59 16.19
C THR A 4 -24.88 1.83 17.13
N SER A 5 -24.81 3.04 17.69
CA SER A 5 -24.03 3.31 18.90
C SER A 5 -24.60 2.49 20.07
N PRO A 6 -23.82 1.69 20.81
CA PRO A 6 -24.31 0.92 21.94
C PRO A 6 -24.32 1.76 23.24
N CYS A 7 -24.81 3.00 23.19
CA CYS A 7 -24.84 3.90 24.36
C CYS A 7 -26.14 4.70 24.51
N HIS A 8 -27.32 4.11 24.23
CA HIS A 8 -28.60 4.77 24.52
C HIS A 8 -29.64 3.83 25.11
N ILE A 9 -29.71 3.79 26.45
CA ILE A 9 -30.89 3.61 27.33
C ILE A 9 -30.43 4.19 28.69
N ALA A 10 -31.02 5.14 29.41
CA ALA A 10 -32.27 5.89 29.35
C ALA A 10 -32.07 7.28 30.01
N PRO A 11 -32.87 8.31 29.65
CA PRO A 11 -32.96 9.56 30.39
C PRO A 11 -34.03 9.43 31.48
N LEU A 12 -33.66 9.49 32.75
CA LEU A 12 -34.46 10.03 33.87
C LEU A 12 -33.79 9.61 35.19
N LEU A 13 -33.20 10.59 35.88
CA LEU A 13 -33.06 10.75 37.34
C LEU A 13 -31.82 11.63 37.62
N LEU A 14 -31.98 12.92 37.32
CA LEU A 14 -31.18 13.99 37.90
C LEU A 14 -31.38 13.94 39.43
N THR A 15 -30.29 13.69 40.19
CA THR A 15 -29.82 14.50 41.33
C THR A 15 -28.95 13.77 42.37
N VAL A 16 -28.70 12.43 42.30
CA VAL A 16 -28.05 11.71 43.43
C VAL A 16 -26.66 11.08 43.18
N LEU A 17 -26.03 11.17 41.99
CA LEU A 17 -24.78 10.42 41.72
C LEU A 17 -23.59 11.25 41.19
N CYS A 18 -23.45 12.49 41.64
CA CYS A 18 -22.34 13.38 41.25
C CYS A 18 -20.93 12.98 41.76
N CYS A 19 -20.77 11.90 42.54
CA CYS A 19 -19.44 11.43 43.00
C CYS A 19 -19.01 10.05 42.45
N GLY A 20 -19.81 9.38 41.62
CA GLY A 20 -19.50 8.02 41.11
C GLY A 20 -19.27 7.90 39.59
N LEU A 21 -19.49 8.97 38.83
CA LEU A 21 -19.57 8.91 37.35
C LEU A 21 -18.31 9.35 36.60
N LEU A 22 -17.29 9.86 37.29
CA LEU A 22 -16.02 10.28 36.68
C LEU A 22 -15.11 9.13 36.15
N PRO A 23 -15.16 7.86 36.63
CA PRO A 23 -14.32 6.81 36.05
C PRO A 23 -14.88 6.26 34.73
N ARG A 24 -16.21 6.27 34.53
CA ARG A 24 -16.83 5.62 33.36
C ARG A 24 -16.70 6.43 32.08
N SER A 25 -16.82 7.76 32.16
CA SER A 25 -16.62 8.66 31.01
C SER A 25 -15.16 8.70 30.56
N SER A 26 -14.21 8.69 31.50
CA SER A 26 -12.78 8.63 31.20
C SER A 26 -12.37 7.28 30.59
N LEU A 27 -12.85 6.15 31.12
CA LEU A 27 -12.63 4.81 30.54
C LEU A 27 -13.21 4.68 29.12
N CYS A 28 -14.42 5.19 28.89
CA CYS A 28 -15.06 5.14 27.58
C CYS A 28 -14.30 6.00 26.54
N TRP A 29 -13.83 7.18 26.96
CA TRP A 29 -13.02 8.06 26.14
C TRP A 29 -11.64 7.46 25.80
N TYR A 30 -10.95 6.83 26.77
CA TYR A 30 -9.70 6.11 26.53
C TYR A 30 -9.87 4.92 25.59
N SER A 31 -10.97 4.16 25.72
CA SER A 31 -11.30 3.04 24.83
C SER A 31 -11.50 3.51 23.39
N TRP A 32 -12.37 4.52 23.19
CA TRP A 32 -12.65 5.07 21.87
C TRP A 32 -11.40 5.65 21.19
N ARG A 33 -10.55 6.36 21.95
CA ARG A 33 -9.25 6.87 21.45
C ARG A 33 -8.35 5.73 20.97
N ASN A 34 -8.21 4.67 21.75
CA ASN A 34 -7.39 3.53 21.37
C ASN A 34 -7.95 2.80 20.13
N GLU A 35 -9.28 2.73 20.00
CA GLU A 35 -9.92 2.18 18.80
C GLU A 35 -9.63 2.99 17.54
N VAL A 36 -9.74 4.33 17.60
CA VAL A 36 -9.47 5.20 16.46
C VAL A 36 -8.01 5.05 16.02
N LYS A 37 -7.05 5.08 16.95
CA LYS A 37 -5.63 4.83 16.65
C LYS A 37 -5.40 3.47 16.00
N LYS A 38 -6.06 2.43 16.52
CA LYS A 38 -5.93 1.08 15.98
C LYS A 38 -6.46 1.01 14.54
N ARG A 39 -7.60 1.63 14.25
CA ARG A 39 -8.20 1.65 12.90
C ARG A 39 -7.33 2.44 11.91
N GLU A 40 -6.81 3.59 12.31
CA GLU A 40 -5.88 4.38 11.50
C GLU A 40 -4.60 3.58 11.19
N MET A 41 -4.02 2.91 12.18
CA MET A 41 -2.83 2.08 11.98
C MET A 41 -3.11 0.92 11.00
N VAL A 42 -4.25 0.23 11.13
CA VAL A 42 -4.64 -0.87 10.22
C VAL A 42 -4.78 -0.37 8.79
N LEU A 43 -5.48 0.74 8.59
CA LEU A 43 -5.64 1.34 7.26
C LEU A 43 -4.28 1.67 6.63
N LEU A 44 -3.33 2.18 7.41
CA LEU A 44 -2.01 2.54 6.90
C LEU A 44 -1.11 1.36 6.64
N CYS A 45 -1.18 0.32 7.47
CA CYS A 45 -0.50 -0.92 7.19
C CYS A 45 -0.99 -1.52 5.87
N ASN A 46 -2.31 -1.61 5.68
CA ASN A 46 -2.92 -2.13 4.46
C ASN A 46 -2.55 -1.28 3.23
N ALA A 47 -2.61 0.05 3.33
CA ALA A 47 -2.22 0.94 2.25
C ALA A 47 -0.73 0.83 1.90
N SER A 48 0.14 0.74 2.91
CA SER A 48 1.58 0.57 2.71
C SER A 48 1.91 -0.77 2.05
N GLU A 49 1.23 -1.84 2.46
CA GLU A 49 1.36 -3.18 1.90
C GLU A 49 0.92 -3.20 0.44
N LEU A 50 -0.29 -2.73 0.15
CA LEU A 50 -0.80 -2.66 -1.22
C LEU A 50 0.14 -1.85 -2.11
N PHE A 51 0.60 -0.68 -1.67
CA PHE A 51 1.49 0.17 -2.45
C PHE A 51 2.84 -0.50 -2.73
N VAL A 52 3.45 -1.13 -1.72
CA VAL A 52 4.75 -1.80 -1.85
C VAL A 52 4.61 -3.04 -2.74
N GLU A 53 3.62 -3.89 -2.51
CA GLU A 53 3.37 -5.08 -3.32
C GLU A 53 3.08 -4.73 -4.79
N TRP A 54 2.26 -3.72 -5.02
CA TRP A 54 1.96 -3.21 -6.35
C TRP A 54 3.24 -2.76 -7.06
N ASN A 55 4.03 -1.87 -6.43
CA ASN A 55 5.23 -1.34 -7.05
C ASN A 55 6.27 -2.42 -7.33
N VAL A 56 6.50 -3.32 -6.38
CA VAL A 56 7.45 -4.43 -6.56
C VAL A 56 6.99 -5.33 -7.71
N THR A 57 5.71 -5.70 -7.74
CA THR A 57 5.13 -6.57 -8.78
C THR A 57 5.25 -5.98 -10.17
N PHE A 58 4.76 -4.76 -10.37
CA PHE A 58 4.78 -4.15 -11.70
C PHE A 58 6.20 -3.74 -12.13
N SER A 59 7.09 -3.41 -11.20
CA SER A 59 8.52 -3.16 -11.52
C SER A 59 9.23 -4.43 -11.96
N ALA A 60 8.98 -5.57 -11.30
CA ALA A 60 9.53 -6.87 -11.69
C ALA A 60 9.08 -7.26 -13.10
N LEU A 61 7.78 -7.16 -13.38
CA LEU A 61 7.21 -7.43 -14.71
C LEU A 61 7.80 -6.51 -15.78
N GLN A 62 7.90 -5.21 -15.50
CA GLN A 62 8.49 -4.23 -16.42
C GLN A 62 9.95 -4.57 -16.72
N LYS A 63 10.77 -4.85 -15.70
CA LYS A 63 12.19 -5.19 -15.85
C LYS A 63 12.38 -6.44 -16.73
N ARG A 64 11.53 -7.45 -16.56
CA ARG A 64 11.57 -8.66 -17.40
C ARG A 64 11.17 -8.35 -18.84
N ALA A 65 10.09 -7.60 -19.05
CA ALA A 65 9.64 -7.22 -20.38
C ALA A 65 10.72 -6.39 -21.13
N VAL A 66 11.40 -5.47 -20.44
CA VAL A 66 12.53 -4.71 -20.99
C VAL A 66 13.69 -5.63 -21.37
N LYS A 67 14.06 -6.60 -20.52
CA LYS A 67 15.11 -7.57 -20.85
C LYS A 67 14.77 -8.39 -22.09
N VAL A 68 13.55 -8.91 -22.18
CA VAL A 68 13.09 -9.67 -23.36
C VAL A 68 13.12 -8.80 -24.61
N ASN A 69 12.69 -7.54 -24.51
CA ASN A 69 12.75 -6.59 -25.62
C ASN A 69 14.18 -6.38 -26.13
N VAL A 70 15.12 -6.11 -25.21
CA VAL A 70 16.55 -5.93 -25.55
C VAL A 70 17.12 -7.18 -26.19
N THR A 71 16.82 -8.37 -25.66
CA THR A 71 17.26 -9.65 -26.23
C THR A 71 16.69 -9.86 -27.63
N ALA A 72 15.40 -9.61 -27.85
CA ALA A 72 14.77 -9.75 -29.16
C ALA A 72 15.37 -8.76 -30.19
N GLN A 73 15.62 -7.51 -29.79
CA GLN A 73 16.32 -6.54 -30.62
C GLN A 73 17.74 -6.99 -30.97
N HIS A 74 18.48 -7.54 -30.00
CA HIS A 74 19.81 -8.08 -30.23
C HIS A 74 19.79 -9.27 -31.20
N ILE A 75 18.78 -10.15 -31.15
CA ILE A 75 18.58 -11.23 -32.12
C ILE A 75 18.39 -10.66 -33.53
N LEU A 76 17.56 -9.63 -33.70
CA LEU A 76 17.33 -8.99 -35.00
C LEU A 76 18.59 -8.34 -35.56
N GLN A 77 19.39 -7.67 -34.72
CA GLN A 77 20.67 -7.08 -35.13
C GLN A 77 21.68 -8.13 -35.61
N ASN A 78 21.58 -9.35 -35.07
CA ASN A 78 22.48 -10.47 -35.32
C ASN A 78 21.85 -11.55 -36.21
N ILE A 79 20.79 -11.22 -36.94
CA ILE A 79 19.95 -12.21 -37.63
C ILE A 79 20.71 -13.05 -38.66
N LYS A 80 21.76 -12.49 -39.25
CA LYS A 80 22.65 -13.16 -40.21
C LYS A 80 23.31 -14.43 -39.68
N PHE A 81 23.42 -14.59 -38.35
CA PHE A 81 24.02 -15.77 -37.72
C PHE A 81 23.04 -16.95 -37.58
N TYR A 82 21.76 -16.76 -37.90
CA TYR A 82 20.74 -17.80 -37.80
C TYR A 82 20.46 -18.43 -39.16
N LYS A 83 20.31 -19.77 -39.19
CA LYS A 83 19.97 -20.51 -40.43
C LYS A 83 18.56 -20.17 -40.95
N ASN A 84 17.59 -20.05 -40.05
CA ASN A 84 16.19 -19.77 -40.38
C ASN A 84 15.84 -18.30 -40.14
N GLN A 85 16.44 -17.40 -40.91
CA GLN A 85 16.36 -15.95 -40.68
C GLN A 85 14.91 -15.44 -40.64
N GLU A 86 14.06 -15.85 -41.59
CA GLU A 86 12.66 -15.38 -41.65
C GLU A 86 11.86 -15.78 -40.40
N THR A 87 11.97 -17.03 -39.96
CA THR A 87 11.29 -17.52 -38.76
C THR A 87 11.80 -16.81 -37.51
N VAL A 88 13.12 -16.63 -37.39
CA VAL A 88 13.73 -15.91 -36.26
C VAL A 88 13.28 -14.45 -36.23
N LYS A 89 13.21 -13.81 -37.39
CA LYS A 89 12.71 -12.43 -37.53
C LYS A 89 11.27 -12.34 -37.03
N ALA A 90 10.38 -13.17 -37.56
CA ALA A 90 8.96 -13.17 -37.20
C ALA A 90 8.75 -13.41 -35.70
N ASN A 91 9.50 -14.34 -35.10
CA ASN A 91 9.43 -14.62 -33.66
C ASN A 91 9.94 -13.45 -32.82
N ALA A 92 11.05 -12.83 -33.21
CA ALA A 92 11.61 -11.68 -32.51
C ALA A 92 10.70 -10.44 -32.62
N ASP A 93 10.15 -10.16 -33.80
CA ASP A 93 9.18 -9.08 -34.01
C ASP A 93 7.92 -9.30 -33.16
N SER A 94 7.37 -10.53 -33.15
CA SER A 94 6.22 -10.89 -32.32
C SER A 94 6.52 -10.73 -30.82
N ALA A 95 7.73 -11.10 -30.38
CA ALA A 95 8.15 -10.91 -29.01
C ALA A 95 8.21 -9.42 -28.63
N ILE A 96 8.81 -8.58 -29.48
CA ILE A 96 8.91 -7.12 -29.30
C ILE A 96 7.53 -6.48 -29.17
N GLU A 97 6.58 -6.86 -30.02
CA GLU A 97 5.22 -6.34 -29.97
C GLU A 97 4.52 -6.68 -28.64
N LYS A 98 4.60 -7.94 -28.23
CA LYS A 98 3.99 -8.42 -26.97
C LYS A 98 4.59 -7.72 -25.76
N VAL A 99 5.93 -7.63 -25.69
CA VAL A 99 6.59 -6.98 -24.54
C VAL A 99 6.42 -5.47 -24.53
N SER A 100 6.27 -4.82 -25.69
CA SER A 100 5.93 -3.39 -25.76
C SER A 100 4.59 -3.10 -25.06
N THR A 101 3.60 -3.96 -25.26
CA THR A 101 2.31 -3.87 -24.56
C THR A 101 2.48 -4.04 -23.04
N VAL A 102 3.28 -5.01 -22.60
CA VAL A 102 3.58 -5.23 -21.17
C VAL A 102 4.31 -4.04 -20.56
N ILE A 103 5.32 -3.50 -21.23
CA ILE A 103 6.08 -2.31 -20.77
C ILE A 103 5.13 -1.13 -20.61
N ARG A 104 4.25 -0.87 -21.60
CA ARG A 104 3.27 0.22 -21.53
C ARG A 104 2.29 0.04 -20.36
N ASN A 105 1.75 -1.17 -20.18
CA ASN A 105 0.78 -1.46 -19.14
C ASN A 105 1.40 -1.36 -17.73
N THR A 106 2.58 -1.94 -17.54
CA THR A 106 3.32 -1.86 -16.27
C THR A 106 3.73 -0.42 -15.96
N THR A 107 4.14 0.38 -16.95
CA THR A 107 4.41 1.81 -16.78
C THR A 107 3.17 2.56 -16.28
N ARG A 108 2.01 2.32 -16.90
CA ARG A 108 0.74 2.92 -16.47
C ARG A 108 0.36 2.49 -15.05
N ALA A 109 0.54 1.22 -14.71
CA ALA A 109 0.28 0.70 -13.37
C ALA A 109 1.19 1.37 -12.32
N LEU A 110 2.48 1.57 -12.62
CA LEU A 110 3.42 2.27 -11.73
C LEU A 110 3.13 3.77 -11.60
N VAL A 111 2.54 4.41 -12.62
CA VAL A 111 2.04 5.79 -12.50
C VAL A 111 0.79 5.84 -11.64
N ALA A 112 -0.14 4.88 -11.83
CA ALA A 112 -1.36 4.78 -11.05
C ALA A 112 -1.10 4.55 -9.56
N SER A 113 -0.06 3.78 -9.20
CA SER A 113 0.31 3.58 -7.78
C SER A 113 0.74 4.87 -7.10
N ARG A 114 1.42 5.78 -7.82
CA ARG A 114 1.74 7.12 -7.31
C ARG A 114 0.47 7.93 -7.08
N GLY A 115 -0.44 7.93 -8.05
CA GLY A 115 -1.73 8.60 -7.92
C GLY A 115 -2.59 8.07 -6.78
N PHE A 116 -2.52 6.76 -6.48
CA PHE A 116 -3.15 6.17 -5.30
C PHE A 116 -2.59 6.76 -4.00
N MET A 117 -1.25 6.88 -3.89
CA MET A 117 -0.63 7.46 -2.69
C MET A 117 -0.91 8.95 -2.55
N ASP A 118 -0.82 9.70 -3.65
CA ASP A 118 -1.20 11.12 -3.68
C ASP A 118 -2.68 11.30 -3.28
N GLY A 119 -3.54 10.36 -3.69
CA GLY A 119 -4.95 10.31 -3.30
C GLY A 119 -5.16 10.06 -1.81
N ILE A 120 -4.42 9.12 -1.20
CA ILE A 120 -4.50 8.90 0.26
C ILE A 120 -4.00 10.15 1.00
N GLU A 121 -2.88 10.74 0.59
CA GLU A 121 -2.37 11.99 1.18
C GLU A 121 -3.43 13.11 1.10
N ARG A 122 -4.00 13.32 -0.09
CA ARG A 122 -4.95 14.41 -0.33
C ARG A 122 -6.31 14.18 0.32
N ASP A 123 -6.93 13.02 0.10
CA ASP A 123 -8.35 12.79 0.37
C ASP A 123 -8.57 12.22 1.78
N PHE A 124 -7.59 11.49 2.31
CA PHE A 124 -7.62 11.03 3.69
C PHE A 124 -6.92 12.07 4.56
N PHE A 125 -5.62 12.27 4.37
CA PHE A 125 -4.86 12.98 5.37
C PHE A 125 -5.05 14.49 5.40
N ASN A 126 -5.04 15.20 4.27
CA ASN A 126 -5.17 16.67 4.31
C ASN A 126 -6.51 17.12 4.93
N ALA A 127 -7.59 16.37 4.69
CA ALA A 127 -8.88 16.62 5.34
C ALA A 127 -8.84 16.30 6.83
N PHE A 128 -8.24 15.17 7.22
CA PHE A 128 -8.08 14.81 8.63
C PHE A 128 -7.14 15.75 9.39
N GLU A 129 -6.11 16.30 8.76
CA GLU A 129 -5.20 17.29 9.36
C GLU A 129 -5.87 18.65 9.61
N ALA A 130 -6.92 18.99 8.86
CA ALA A 130 -7.64 20.25 8.98
C ALA A 130 -8.70 20.25 10.10
N ILE A 131 -9.03 19.10 10.70
CA ILE A 131 -10.19 18.94 11.61
C ILE A 131 -9.76 18.50 13.03
N LYS A 132 -8.47 18.27 13.29
CA LYS A 132 -8.05 17.66 14.57
C LYS A 132 -7.95 18.70 15.70
N ASP A 133 -8.90 18.64 16.63
CA ASP A 133 -8.83 19.38 17.91
C ASP A 133 -7.86 18.74 18.93
N TYR A 134 -7.49 17.46 18.77
CA TYR A 134 -6.70 16.69 19.72
C TYR A 134 -5.76 15.70 18.99
N PRO A 135 -4.50 16.10 18.70
CA PRO A 135 -3.59 15.30 17.87
C PRO A 135 -3.18 14.01 18.56
N ASN A 136 -3.17 14.01 19.89
CA ASN A 136 -2.85 12.85 20.71
C ASN A 136 -3.85 11.68 20.53
N TRP A 137 -5.00 11.86 19.87
CA TRP A 137 -5.99 10.81 19.61
C TRP A 137 -5.71 9.99 18.35
N TYR A 138 -4.75 10.39 17.54
CA TYR A 138 -4.42 9.77 16.26
C TYR A 138 -3.00 9.20 16.29
N VAL A 139 -2.67 8.36 15.30
CA VAL A 139 -1.31 7.87 15.05
C VAL A 139 -0.51 8.92 14.30
N TYR A 140 -1.13 9.59 13.31
CA TYR A 140 -0.50 10.65 12.50
C TYR A 140 -1.39 11.89 12.37
N GLY A 141 -0.79 13.02 12.01
CA GLY A 141 -1.50 14.25 11.59
C GLY A 141 -1.44 15.40 12.59
N HIS A 142 -1.56 16.62 12.07
CA HIS A 142 -1.53 17.86 12.85
C HIS A 142 -2.85 18.17 13.53
N SER A 143 -2.75 18.87 14.66
CA SER A 143 -3.90 19.58 15.20
C SER A 143 -3.91 21.01 14.69
N ASN A 144 -5.11 21.56 14.56
CA ASN A 144 -5.36 22.98 14.36
C ASN A 144 -4.87 23.79 15.57
N LYS A 145 -4.65 23.14 16.72
CA LYS A 145 -3.95 23.69 17.87
C LYS A 145 -2.45 23.67 17.59
N ASN A 146 -1.87 24.85 17.59
CA ASN A 146 -0.43 25.04 17.50
C ASN A 146 0.29 24.23 18.59
N ASP A 147 1.40 23.56 18.25
CA ASP A 147 2.37 23.09 19.24
C ASP A 147 2.99 24.30 19.97
N VAL A 148 3.74 24.07 21.05
CA VAL A 148 4.37 25.11 21.89
C VAL A 148 5.21 26.10 21.06
N ASP A 149 5.75 25.64 19.92
CA ASP A 149 6.57 26.44 19.00
C ASP A 149 5.80 27.03 17.79
N GLY A 150 4.47 26.90 17.71
CA GLY A 150 3.69 27.45 16.59
C GLY A 150 3.91 26.77 15.23
N ARG A 151 4.68 25.68 15.18
CA ARG A 151 5.06 25.00 13.93
C ARG A 151 4.09 23.87 13.58
N ARG A 152 3.55 23.90 12.35
CA ARG A 152 2.87 22.76 11.71
C ARG A 152 3.92 21.73 11.30
N LYS A 153 3.71 20.46 11.63
CA LYS A 153 4.79 19.47 11.64
C LYS A 153 4.62 18.36 10.59
N ASN A 154 4.20 18.62 9.33
CA ASN A 154 3.70 17.61 8.34
C ASN A 154 4.22 16.16 8.51
N GLU A 155 3.62 15.39 9.43
CA GLU A 155 4.05 14.03 9.83
C GLU A 155 3.60 12.99 8.81
N VAL A 156 2.49 13.29 8.13
CA VAL A 156 1.93 12.50 7.05
C VAL A 156 2.89 12.48 5.85
N LEU A 157 3.33 13.64 5.36
CA LEU A 157 4.26 13.68 4.23
C LEU A 157 5.58 12.96 4.54
N ALA A 158 6.05 13.01 5.79
CA ALA A 158 7.22 12.25 6.23
C ALA A 158 6.98 10.73 6.21
N LEU A 159 5.77 10.27 6.55
CA LEU A 159 5.35 8.89 6.44
C LEU A 159 5.30 8.42 4.99
N PHE A 160 4.67 9.19 4.09
CA PHE A 160 4.59 8.87 2.67
C PHE A 160 5.98 8.80 2.01
N LYS A 161 6.88 9.72 2.40
CA LYS A 161 8.29 9.69 1.99
C LYS A 161 9.03 8.43 2.43
N ASN A 162 8.54 7.72 3.45
CA ASN A 162 9.17 6.51 3.98
C ASN A 162 8.17 5.34 4.15
N ILE A 163 7.26 5.19 3.17
CA ILE A 163 6.23 4.17 3.22
C ILE A 163 6.80 2.74 3.26
N THR A 164 8.01 2.54 2.75
CA THR A 164 8.73 1.25 2.81
C THR A 164 9.12 0.88 4.24
N LYS A 165 9.49 1.88 5.06
CA LYS A 165 9.71 1.69 6.50
C LYS A 165 8.40 1.36 7.21
N MET A 166 7.31 2.06 6.89
CA MET A 166 5.98 1.75 7.44
C MET A 166 5.55 0.31 7.13
N TYR A 167 5.73 -0.12 5.88
CA TYR A 167 5.48 -1.51 5.47
C TYR A 167 6.27 -2.51 6.31
N ALA A 168 7.59 -2.29 6.45
CA ALA A 168 8.43 -3.17 7.26
C ALA A 168 8.01 -3.17 8.74
N GLU A 169 7.71 -2.01 9.32
CA GLU A 169 7.23 -1.89 10.69
C GLU A 169 5.89 -2.61 10.88
N CYS A 170 4.96 -2.48 9.94
CA CYS A 170 3.67 -3.19 9.97
C CYS A 170 3.84 -4.71 9.91
N LYS A 171 4.64 -5.22 8.97
CA LYS A 171 4.88 -6.67 8.87
C LYS A 171 5.57 -7.23 10.11
N ASN A 172 6.61 -6.56 10.60
CA ASN A 172 7.39 -7.02 11.76
C ASN A 172 6.65 -6.90 13.09
N LYS A 173 5.65 -6.01 13.21
CA LYS A 173 4.88 -5.80 14.44
C LYS A 173 3.69 -6.75 14.58
N PHE A 174 3.19 -7.30 13.46
CA PHE A 174 2.03 -8.19 13.44
C PHE A 174 2.34 -9.64 13.05
N VAL A 175 3.51 -9.93 12.47
CA VAL A 175 3.94 -11.28 12.11
C VAL A 175 5.20 -11.63 12.91
N ALA A 176 5.06 -12.46 13.94
CA ALA A 176 6.21 -12.99 14.67
C ALA A 176 7.04 -13.90 13.74
N ASN A 177 8.35 -13.61 13.64
CA ASN A 177 9.38 -14.42 12.97
C ASN A 177 9.60 -14.25 11.46
N GLU A 178 9.03 -13.23 10.81
CA GLU A 178 9.35 -12.92 9.41
C GLU A 178 9.90 -11.50 9.30
N HIS A 179 11.22 -11.34 9.16
CA HIS A 179 11.84 -10.06 8.83
C HIS A 179 11.57 -9.74 7.36
N VAL A 180 10.40 -9.19 7.08
CA VAL A 180 10.00 -8.83 5.71
C VAL A 180 10.55 -7.44 5.38
N SER A 181 11.37 -7.37 4.33
CA SER A 181 11.81 -6.13 3.71
C SER A 181 11.26 -6.00 2.29
N VAL A 182 11.33 -4.79 1.73
CA VAL A 182 11.02 -4.58 0.31
C VAL A 182 11.92 -5.46 -0.56
N GLU A 183 13.21 -5.56 -0.23
CA GLU A 183 14.17 -6.40 -0.96
C GLU A 183 13.84 -7.90 -0.88
N SER A 184 13.33 -8.41 0.25
CA SER A 184 12.91 -9.82 0.34
C SER A 184 11.67 -10.07 -0.52
N LEU A 185 10.73 -9.12 -0.56
CA LEU A 185 9.56 -9.19 -1.42
C LEU A 185 9.94 -9.13 -2.90
N GLU A 186 10.84 -8.21 -3.28
CA GLU A 186 11.39 -8.12 -4.64
C GLU A 186 12.01 -9.44 -5.08
N ARG A 187 12.86 -10.05 -4.24
CA ARG A 187 13.46 -11.35 -4.53
C ARG A 187 12.40 -12.44 -4.73
N LYS A 188 11.38 -12.48 -3.88
CA LYS A 188 10.28 -13.46 -3.97
C LYS A 188 9.49 -13.30 -5.27
N VAL A 189 9.11 -12.07 -5.61
CA VAL A 189 8.35 -11.78 -6.84
C VAL A 189 9.19 -12.07 -8.08
N MET A 190 10.45 -11.65 -8.10
CA MET A 190 11.36 -11.95 -9.22
C MET A 190 11.55 -13.45 -9.40
N ALA A 191 11.72 -14.22 -8.32
CA ALA A 191 11.84 -15.68 -8.39
C ALA A 191 10.59 -16.34 -9.00
N GLU A 192 9.40 -15.88 -8.60
CA GLU A 192 8.14 -16.40 -9.12
C GLU A 192 7.94 -16.04 -10.60
N VAL A 193 8.21 -14.79 -10.96
CA VAL A 193 8.06 -14.32 -12.34
C VAL A 193 9.10 -15.00 -13.26
N ASP A 194 10.36 -15.15 -12.83
CA ASP A 194 11.41 -15.74 -13.66
C ASP A 194 11.30 -17.28 -13.78
N ASN A 195 10.52 -17.93 -12.92
CA ASN A 195 10.29 -19.38 -12.98
C ASN A 195 9.40 -19.76 -14.18
N VAL A 196 9.98 -20.47 -15.14
CA VAL A 196 9.29 -20.94 -16.36
C VAL A 196 8.16 -21.93 -16.04
N SER A 197 8.26 -22.64 -14.93
CA SER A 197 7.25 -23.62 -14.49
C SER A 197 6.10 -23.00 -13.70
N THR A 198 6.17 -21.70 -13.36
CA THR A 198 5.11 -21.04 -12.61
C THR A 198 3.89 -20.85 -13.51
N ASN A 199 2.72 -21.29 -13.02
CA ASN A 199 1.44 -20.96 -13.62
C ASN A 199 1.08 -19.51 -13.25
N LEU A 200 1.41 -18.58 -14.15
CA LEU A 200 1.18 -17.15 -13.93
C LEU A 200 -0.30 -16.78 -13.79
N THR A 201 -1.22 -17.52 -14.40
CA THR A 201 -2.67 -17.29 -14.24
C THR A 201 -3.12 -17.60 -12.81
N ALA A 202 -2.67 -18.73 -12.25
CA ALA A 202 -2.97 -19.07 -10.86
C ALA A 202 -2.28 -18.11 -9.87
N TRP A 203 -1.08 -17.65 -10.21
CA TRP A 203 -0.37 -16.64 -9.40
C TRP A 203 -1.08 -15.29 -9.42
N GLU A 204 -1.55 -14.82 -10.58
CA GLU A 204 -2.36 -13.61 -10.73
C GLU A 204 -3.62 -13.69 -9.87
N GLU A 205 -4.36 -14.81 -9.93
CA GLU A 205 -5.56 -15.03 -9.13
C GLU A 205 -5.28 -14.90 -7.62
N LYS A 206 -4.14 -15.45 -7.18
CA LYS A 206 -3.70 -15.36 -5.78
C LYS A 206 -3.40 -13.91 -5.37
N GLN A 207 -2.70 -13.14 -6.21
CA GLN A 207 -2.45 -11.71 -5.94
C GLN A 207 -3.76 -10.93 -5.87
N ARG A 208 -4.66 -11.14 -6.84
CA ARG A 208 -5.96 -10.47 -6.90
C ARG A 208 -6.83 -10.79 -5.68
N THR A 209 -6.84 -12.05 -5.25
CA THR A 209 -7.56 -12.47 -4.04
C THR A 209 -6.99 -11.81 -2.80
N GLY A 210 -5.66 -11.74 -2.68
CA GLY A 210 -4.99 -11.04 -1.57
C GLY A 210 -5.36 -9.56 -1.52
N TRP A 211 -5.29 -8.87 -2.66
CA TRP A 211 -5.65 -7.45 -2.75
C TRP A 211 -7.13 -7.19 -2.46
N ASN A 212 -8.03 -8.08 -2.88
CA ASN A 212 -9.47 -7.96 -2.63
C ASN A 212 -9.91 -8.36 -1.21
N ALA A 213 -9.07 -9.09 -0.47
CA ALA A 213 -9.32 -9.47 0.91
C ALA A 213 -8.95 -8.37 1.93
N THR A 214 -8.37 -7.27 1.45
CA THR A 214 -7.84 -6.15 2.24
C THR A 214 -8.78 -4.95 2.19
#